data_AF-A0A085WCN8-F1
#
_entry.id   AF-A0A085WCN8-F1
#
_cell.length_a   1.000
_cell.length_b   1.000
_cell.length_c   1.000
_cell.angle_alpha   90.00
_cell.angle_beta   90.00
_cell.angle_gamma   90.00
#
_symmetry.space_group_name_H-M   'P 1'
#
loop_
_entity.id
_entity.type
_entity.pdbx_description
1 polymer ?
#
loop_
_entity_poly.entity_id
_entity_poly.type
_entity_poly.pdbx_seq_one_letter_code
_entity_poly.pdbx_strand_id
1 'polypeptide(L)'
;MRKACPRFNGQLAIQALDLERLDGKAALLRTLSASLQPSHQEPLLFAHDAAEDAYVPNELDERTVLKRQIRARRGQATFRQALRERFDDTCLVTRCKLPDLLEAAHISPYRGQKDHHPSNGLLLRADIHTLFDLDLLGIDPATLQVHLHPRLHGLGYDAFAGQVLACNPHHLSREALESRWGLFQANLPAVGFAPRGEA
;
A
#
# COMPACT_ATOMS: atom_id res chain seq x y z
N MET A 1 -18.28 -18.48 21.08
CA MET A 1 -18.05 -17.62 19.89
C MET A 1 -16.76 -16.85 20.08
N ARG A 2 -15.70 -17.17 19.30
CA ARG A 2 -14.41 -16.47 19.39
C ARG A 2 -14.55 -15.11 18.71
N LYS A 3 -14.41 -14.02 19.47
CA LYS A 3 -14.31 -12.66 18.90
C LYS A 3 -13.00 -12.60 18.11
N ALA A 4 -13.10 -12.60 16.78
CA ALA A 4 -11.98 -12.24 15.92
C ALA A 4 -11.60 -10.79 16.27
N CYS A 5 -10.43 -10.61 16.88
CA CYS A 5 -9.88 -9.29 17.12
C CYS A 5 -9.49 -8.73 15.75
N PRO A 6 -10.09 -7.63 15.27
CA PRO A 6 -9.72 -7.05 13.99
C PRO A 6 -8.27 -6.56 14.10
N ARG A 7 -7.33 -7.33 13.55
CA ARG A 7 -6.00 -6.81 13.29
C ARG A 7 -6.14 -5.91 12.08
N PHE A 8 -6.30 -4.61 12.33
CA PHE A 8 -6.15 -3.61 11.30
C PHE A 8 -4.75 -3.76 10.72
N ASN A 9 -4.66 -4.34 9.53
CA ASN A 9 -3.42 -4.34 8.77
C ASN A 9 -3.09 -2.86 8.55
N GLY A 10 -2.03 -2.37 9.18
CA GLY A 10 -1.52 -1.03 8.99
C GLY A 10 -0.85 -0.95 7.63
N GLN A 11 -1.61 -1.15 6.56
CA GLN A 11 -1.19 -0.97 5.18
C GLN A 11 -0.84 0.50 4.98
N LEU A 12 0.39 0.84 5.37
CA LEU A 12 1.14 1.94 4.80
C LEU A 12 1.44 1.52 3.36
N ALA A 13 0.44 1.62 2.49
CA ALA A 13 0.64 1.48 1.05
C ALA A 13 1.77 2.45 0.67
N ILE A 14 2.88 1.84 0.26
CA ILE A 14 4.10 2.39 -0.32
C ILE A 14 4.27 3.90 -0.09
N GLN A 15 4.83 4.26 1.07
CA GLN A 15 5.48 5.56 1.18
C GLN A 15 6.76 5.48 0.35
N ALA A 16 6.87 6.30 -0.70
CA ALA A 16 8.14 6.46 -1.39
C ALA A 16 9.20 6.87 -0.37
N LEU A 17 10.23 6.04 -0.22
CA LEU A 17 11.41 6.40 0.55
C LEU A 17 12.09 7.55 -0.19
N ASP A 18 12.13 8.71 0.46
CA ASP A 18 12.91 9.86 0.00
C ASP A 18 14.39 9.54 0.21
N LEU A 19 15.07 9.12 -0.87
CA LEU A 19 16.47 8.68 -0.84
C LEU A 19 17.42 9.82 -0.42
N GLU A 20 17.06 11.09 -0.65
CA GLU A 20 17.85 12.24 -0.23
C GLU A 20 17.88 12.42 1.30
N ARG A 21 17.01 11.72 2.03
CA ARG A 21 16.96 11.71 3.50
C ARG A 21 17.76 10.59 4.16
N LEU A 22 18.33 9.68 3.38
CA LEU A 22 19.08 8.52 3.85
C LEU A 22 20.59 8.67 3.74
N ASP A 23 21.07 9.73 3.06
CA ASP A 23 22.49 10.06 3.05
C ASP A 23 22.96 10.43 4.46
N GLY A 24 23.71 9.51 5.06
CA GLY A 24 24.27 9.60 6.40
C GLY A 24 23.83 8.52 7.39
N LYS A 25 22.73 7.78 7.13
CA LYS A 25 22.19 6.80 8.10
C LYS A 25 22.57 5.34 7.83
N ALA A 26 23.13 5.04 6.66
CA ALA A 26 23.59 3.69 6.31
C ALA A 26 24.78 3.21 7.17
N ALA A 27 25.61 4.14 7.68
CA ALA A 27 26.74 3.82 8.55
C ALA A 27 26.28 3.36 9.94
N LEU A 28 25.26 4.01 10.51
CA LEU A 28 24.74 3.73 11.84
C LEU A 28 24.09 2.34 11.94
N LEU A 29 23.41 1.90 10.88
CA LEU A 29 22.74 0.59 10.84
C LEU A 29 23.74 -0.58 10.86
N ARG A 30 24.93 -0.42 10.28
CA ARG A 30 25.98 -1.46 10.28
C ARG A 30 26.62 -1.62 11.65
N THR A 31 26.78 -0.52 12.39
CA THR A 31 27.34 -0.55 13.74
C THR A 31 26.38 -1.15 14.76
N LEU A 32 25.07 -0.93 14.59
CA LEU A 32 24.05 -1.40 15.54
C LEU A 32 23.78 -2.92 15.46
N SER A 33 23.99 -3.58 14.31
CA SER A 33 23.78 -5.03 14.20
C SER A 33 24.89 -5.86 14.87
N ALA A 34 26.04 -5.24 15.21
CA ALA A 34 27.18 -5.95 15.77
C ALA A 34 27.10 -6.15 17.29
N SER A 35 26.18 -5.47 17.98
CA SER A 35 26.19 -5.37 19.45
C SER A 35 24.95 -5.95 20.16
N LEU A 36 24.06 -6.64 19.45
CA LEU A 36 22.85 -7.20 20.05
C LEU A 36 23.06 -8.67 20.47
N GLN A 37 23.49 -8.90 21.71
CA GLN A 37 23.22 -10.14 22.45
C GLN A 37 22.01 -9.91 23.38
N PRO A 38 21.06 -10.86 23.49
CA PRO A 38 19.89 -10.67 24.34
C PRO A 38 20.22 -11.08 25.77
N SER A 39 20.21 -10.13 26.69
CA SER A 39 20.05 -10.43 28.12
C SER A 39 18.80 -9.71 28.61
N HIS A 40 17.81 -10.52 28.99
CA HIS A 40 16.57 -10.05 29.61
C HIS A 40 16.85 -9.71 31.07
N GLN A 41 16.62 -8.46 31.46
CA GLN A 41 16.37 -8.09 32.85
C GLN A 41 15.42 -6.89 32.87
N GLU A 42 14.20 -7.14 33.37
CA GLU A 42 13.19 -6.12 33.67
C GLU A 42 13.75 -5.13 34.71
N PRO A 43 13.68 -3.81 34.52
CA PRO A 43 14.08 -2.88 35.55
C PRO A 43 12.91 -2.56 36.48
N LEU A 44 13.15 -2.83 37.76
CA LEU A 44 12.48 -2.24 38.91
C LEU A 44 12.48 -0.71 38.79
N LEU A 45 11.32 -0.09 39.02
CA LEU A 45 11.13 1.35 39.14
C LEU A 45 11.92 1.90 40.33
N PHE A 46 13.20 2.19 40.11
CA PHE A 46 13.98 3.07 40.97
C PHE A 46 13.80 4.49 40.46
N ALA A 47 13.37 5.39 41.36
CA ALA A 47 13.36 6.81 41.12
C ALA A 47 14.82 7.28 41.04
N HIS A 48 15.34 7.38 39.82
CA HIS A 48 16.61 8.06 39.58
C HIS A 48 16.33 9.56 39.54
N ASP A 49 16.81 10.26 40.57
CA ASP A 49 16.98 11.71 40.55
C ASP A 49 17.72 12.10 39.26
N ALA A 50 17.26 13.20 38.65
CA ALA A 50 17.68 13.67 37.34
C ALA A 50 19.21 13.67 37.21
N ALA A 51 19.75 12.66 36.53
CA ALA A 51 21.15 12.58 36.20
C ALA A 51 21.49 13.73 35.24
N GLU A 52 22.58 14.43 35.56
CA GLU A 52 23.18 15.56 34.85
C GLU A 52 23.83 15.15 33.52
N ASP A 53 23.14 14.32 32.72
CA ASP A 53 23.52 14.13 31.33
C ASP A 53 23.22 15.43 30.57
N ALA A 54 24.22 15.96 29.87
CA ALA A 54 24.06 17.17 29.07
C ALA A 54 22.88 17.00 28.10
N TYR A 55 21.85 17.83 28.29
CA TYR A 55 20.69 17.85 27.41
C TYR A 55 21.14 18.22 25.99
N VAL A 56 21.13 17.22 25.10
CA VAL A 56 21.33 17.43 23.66
C VAL A 56 19.95 17.60 23.04
N PRO A 57 19.58 18.79 22.53
CA PRO A 57 18.32 18.97 21.85
C PRO A 57 18.27 18.06 20.62
N ASN A 58 17.26 17.17 20.56
CA ASN A 58 16.94 16.48 19.32
C ASN A 58 16.28 17.49 18.38
N GLU A 59 16.88 17.74 17.20
CA GLU A 59 16.33 18.67 16.21
C GLU A 59 15.04 18.15 15.56
N LEU A 60 14.71 16.87 15.74
CA LEU A 60 13.46 16.28 15.26
C LEU A 60 12.36 16.46 16.30
N ASP A 61 11.39 17.34 16.01
CA ASP A 61 10.18 17.47 16.81
C ASP A 61 9.33 16.18 16.71
N GLU A 62 9.50 15.30 17.69
CA GLU A 62 8.76 14.04 17.82
C GLU A 62 7.24 14.25 17.86
N ARG A 63 6.76 15.41 18.35
CA ARG A 63 5.33 15.75 18.32
C ARG A 63 4.85 15.95 16.90
N THR A 64 5.67 16.56 16.05
CA THR A 64 5.37 16.76 14.62
C THR A 64 5.34 15.42 13.88
N VAL A 65 6.26 14.50 14.18
CA VAL A 65 6.27 13.15 13.61
C VAL A 65 5.01 12.37 14.03
N LEU A 66 4.68 12.35 15.32
CA LEU A 66 3.50 11.66 15.85
C LEU A 66 2.20 12.23 15.26
N LYS A 67 2.08 13.57 15.17
CA LYS A 67 0.94 14.24 14.53
C LYS A 67 0.81 13.86 13.06
N ARG A 68 1.91 13.76 12.31
CA ARG A 68 1.90 13.33 10.90
C ARG A 68 1.42 11.88 10.76
N GLN A 69 1.90 10.97 11.61
CA GLN A 69 1.48 9.57 11.61
C GLN A 69 -0.02 9.42 11.95
N ILE A 70 -0.52 10.16 12.95
CA ILE A 70 -1.94 10.16 13.31
C ILE A 70 -2.79 10.70 12.15
N ARG A 71 -2.38 11.80 11.52
CA ARG A 71 -3.08 12.37 10.36
C ARG A 71 -3.07 11.41 9.17
N ALA A 72 -1.96 10.74 8.88
CA ALA A 72 -1.86 9.75 7.82
C ALA A 72 -2.82 8.56 8.07
N ARG A 73 -2.82 8.00 9.29
CA ARG A 73 -3.72 6.91 9.67
C ARG A 73 -5.19 7.30 9.53
N ARG A 74 -5.56 8.49 10.04
CA ARG A 74 -6.94 9.01 9.91
C ARG A 74 -7.31 9.25 8.45
N GLY A 75 -6.41 9.84 7.68
CA GLY A 75 -6.59 10.11 6.25
C GLY A 75 -6.83 8.84 5.43
N GLN A 76 -6.09 7.77 5.71
CA GLN A 76 -6.30 6.46 5.09
C GLN A 76 -7.65 5.85 5.49
N ALA A 77 -8.05 5.97 6.76
CA ALA A 77 -9.36 5.49 7.21
C ALA A 77 -10.52 6.24 6.53
N THR A 78 -10.44 7.57 6.44
CA THR A 78 -11.43 8.39 5.74
C THR A 78 -11.46 8.11 4.25
N PHE A 79 -10.30 7.92 3.61
CA PHE A 79 -10.21 7.56 2.21
C PHE A 79 -10.87 6.20 1.94
N ARG A 80 -10.55 5.19 2.76
CA ARG A 80 -11.17 3.87 2.65
C ARG A 80 -12.67 3.93 2.82
N GLN A 81 -13.17 4.68 3.81
CA GLN A 81 -14.61 4.84 4.01
C GLN A 81 -15.27 5.49 2.78
N ALA A 82 -14.69 6.56 2.23
CA ALA A 82 -15.22 7.23 1.05
C ALA A 82 -15.31 6.30 -0.17
N LEU A 83 -14.33 5.40 -0.37
CA LEU A 83 -14.39 4.41 -1.45
C LEU A 83 -15.45 3.34 -1.20
N ARG A 84 -15.60 2.87 0.05
CA ARG A 84 -16.64 1.91 0.42
C ARG A 84 -18.05 2.45 0.13
N GLU A 85 -18.30 3.69 0.52
CA GLU A 85 -19.58 4.38 0.24
C GLU A 85 -19.78 4.59 -1.27
N ARG A 86 -18.72 5.00 -1.99
CA ARG A 86 -18.77 5.23 -3.44
C ARG A 86 -19.06 3.97 -4.26
N PHE A 87 -18.54 2.84 -3.83
CA PHE A 87 -18.59 1.58 -4.58
C PHE A 87 -19.48 0.52 -3.93
N ASP A 88 -20.38 0.90 -3.02
CA ASP A 88 -21.34 0.00 -2.35
C ASP A 88 -20.67 -1.26 -1.79
N ASP A 89 -19.56 -1.09 -1.06
CA ASP A 89 -18.78 -2.20 -0.50
C ASP A 89 -18.47 -3.32 -1.51
N THR A 90 -18.22 -2.96 -2.77
CA THR A 90 -18.01 -3.93 -3.85
C THR A 90 -16.62 -3.78 -4.45
N CYS A 91 -15.87 -4.88 -4.49
CA CYS A 91 -14.61 -4.94 -5.22
C CYS A 91 -14.84 -4.67 -6.71
N LEU A 92 -14.12 -3.70 -7.27
CA LEU A 92 -14.30 -3.27 -8.66
C LEU A 92 -13.96 -4.34 -9.70
N VAL A 93 -13.08 -5.29 -9.36
CA VAL A 93 -12.67 -6.39 -10.26
C VAL A 93 -13.50 -7.64 -10.01
N THR A 94 -13.56 -8.10 -8.76
CA THR A 94 -14.10 -9.44 -8.42
C THR A 94 -15.59 -9.42 -8.09
N ARG A 95 -16.17 -8.23 -7.88
CA ARG A 95 -17.51 -8.03 -7.32
C ARG A 95 -17.72 -8.63 -5.92
N CYS A 96 -16.65 -9.00 -5.22
CA CYS A 96 -16.70 -9.42 -3.83
C CYS A 96 -17.31 -8.31 -2.96
N LYS A 97 -18.28 -8.67 -2.11
CA LYS A 97 -18.97 -7.74 -1.20
C LYS A 97 -18.62 -7.91 0.28
N LEU A 98 -17.63 -8.74 0.61
CA LEU A 98 -17.22 -8.99 2.01
C LEU A 98 -16.28 -7.88 2.48
N PRO A 99 -16.69 -6.94 3.35
CA PRO A 99 -15.91 -5.72 3.65
C PRO A 99 -14.54 -6.01 4.28
N ASP A 100 -14.42 -7.12 5.01
CA ASP A 100 -13.18 -7.56 5.64
C ASP A 100 -12.08 -7.91 4.63
N LEU A 101 -12.45 -8.25 3.39
CA LEU A 101 -11.52 -8.52 2.30
C LEU A 101 -11.25 -7.30 1.41
N LEU A 102 -11.93 -6.17 1.64
CA LEU A 102 -11.86 -4.99 0.78
C LEU A 102 -10.85 -3.98 1.29
N GLU A 103 -9.99 -3.53 0.39
CA GLU A 103 -8.91 -2.59 0.63
C GLU A 103 -9.02 -1.40 -0.34
N ALA A 104 -8.59 -0.24 0.13
CA ALA A 104 -8.55 0.97 -0.66
C ALA A 104 -7.17 1.11 -1.29
N ALA A 105 -7.09 0.83 -2.59
CA ALA A 105 -5.88 0.97 -3.39
C ALA A 105 -5.81 2.37 -3.98
N HIS A 106 -4.62 2.97 -3.98
CA HIS A 106 -4.40 4.20 -4.76
C HIS A 106 -4.03 3.82 -6.19
N ILE A 107 -4.53 4.55 -7.18
CA ILE A 107 -4.16 4.34 -8.58
C ILE A 107 -2.74 4.88 -8.82
N SER A 108 -2.50 6.12 -8.42
CA SER A 108 -1.18 6.76 -8.45
C SER A 108 -0.62 6.93 -7.03
N PRO A 109 0.70 6.70 -6.83
CA PRO A 109 1.35 6.91 -5.54
C PRO A 109 1.16 8.33 -5.01
N TYR A 110 1.02 8.44 -3.70
CA TYR A 110 0.83 9.72 -3.01
C TYR A 110 2.06 10.64 -3.16
N ARG A 111 1.87 11.82 -3.77
CA ARG A 111 2.85 12.91 -3.89
C ARG A 111 2.44 14.17 -3.11
N GLY A 112 1.24 14.23 -2.52
CA GLY A 112 0.78 15.32 -1.64
C GLY A 112 -0.71 15.28 -1.32
N GLN A 113 -1.23 16.30 -0.60
CA GLN A 113 -2.65 16.35 -0.16
C GLN A 113 -3.69 16.20 -1.27
N LYS A 114 -3.33 16.53 -2.53
CA LYS A 114 -4.21 16.42 -3.69
C LYS A 114 -4.48 14.96 -4.12
N ASP A 115 -3.67 14.01 -3.67
CA ASP A 115 -3.73 12.61 -4.11
C ASP A 115 -4.64 11.73 -3.24
N HIS A 116 -5.15 12.27 -2.13
CA HIS A 116 -6.20 11.66 -1.30
C HIS A 116 -7.62 11.88 -1.87
N HIS A 117 -7.72 12.17 -3.18
CA HIS A 117 -9.01 12.32 -3.84
C HIS A 117 -9.60 10.93 -4.13
N PRO A 118 -10.89 10.67 -3.83
CA PRO A 118 -11.51 9.37 -4.09
C PRO A 118 -11.47 8.89 -5.55
N SER A 119 -11.26 9.78 -6.53
CA SER A 119 -11.05 9.37 -7.93
C SER A 119 -9.67 8.77 -8.22
N ASN A 120 -8.70 8.97 -7.32
CA ASN A 120 -7.41 8.27 -7.32
C ASN A 120 -7.50 6.93 -6.55
N GLY A 121 -8.70 6.42 -6.29
CA GLY A 121 -8.93 5.26 -5.44
C GLY A 121 -9.72 4.15 -6.12
N LEU A 122 -9.29 2.92 -5.87
CA LEU A 122 -10.00 1.70 -6.22
C LEU A 122 -10.35 0.94 -4.94
N LEU A 123 -11.55 0.36 -4.88
CA LEU A 123 -11.90 -0.59 -3.83
C LEU A 123 -11.67 -2.00 -4.37
N LEU A 124 -10.67 -2.70 -3.84
CA LEU A 124 -10.20 -3.99 -4.37
C LEU A 124 -10.21 -5.05 -3.28
N ARG A 125 -10.26 -6.32 -3.71
CA ARG A 125 -10.02 -7.45 -2.80
C ARG A 125 -8.51 -7.50 -2.50
N ALA A 126 -8.12 -7.90 -1.29
CA ALA A 126 -6.72 -7.80 -0.83
C ALA A 126 -5.68 -8.46 -1.76
N ASP A 127 -6.00 -9.61 -2.34
CA ASP A 127 -5.17 -10.29 -3.36
C ASP A 127 -5.06 -9.47 -4.65
N ILE A 128 -6.18 -8.97 -5.16
CA ILE A 128 -6.24 -8.12 -6.36
C ILE A 128 -5.50 -6.80 -6.15
N HIS A 129 -5.62 -6.20 -4.96
CA HIS A 129 -4.86 -5.01 -4.58
C HIS A 129 -3.36 -5.30 -4.64
N THR A 130 -2.91 -6.42 -4.07
CA THR A 130 -1.51 -6.83 -4.13
C THR A 130 -1.04 -7.04 -5.56
N LEU A 131 -1.83 -7.69 -6.42
CA LEU A 131 -1.50 -7.87 -7.83
C LEU A 131 -1.42 -6.55 -8.59
N PHE A 132 -2.32 -5.62 -8.29
CA PHE A 132 -2.32 -4.28 -8.86
C PHE A 132 -1.07 -3.51 -8.42
N ASP A 133 -0.72 -3.54 -7.13
CA ASP A 133 0.46 -2.88 -6.56
C ASP A 133 1.77 -3.38 -7.17
N LEU A 134 1.84 -4.68 -7.45
CA LEU A 134 2.99 -5.36 -8.07
C LEU A 134 3.05 -5.20 -9.60
N ASP A 135 2.16 -4.41 -10.20
CA ASP A 135 2.05 -4.25 -11.66
C ASP A 135 1.88 -5.59 -12.39
N LEU A 136 1.22 -6.57 -11.73
CA LEU A 136 0.83 -7.86 -12.31
C LEU A 136 -0.61 -7.84 -12.83
N LEU A 137 -1.41 -6.86 -12.40
CA LEU A 137 -2.74 -6.57 -12.91
C LEU A 137 -2.79 -5.09 -13.31
N GLY A 138 -3.14 -4.83 -14.57
CA GLY A 138 -3.34 -3.50 -15.12
C GLY A 138 -4.81 -3.24 -15.43
N ILE A 139 -5.19 -1.96 -15.48
CA ILE A 139 -6.51 -1.51 -15.93
C ILE A 139 -6.30 -0.57 -17.11
N ASP A 140 -6.87 -0.91 -18.26
CA ASP A 140 -6.80 -0.06 -19.45
C ASP A 140 -7.60 1.24 -19.22
N PRO A 141 -6.99 2.43 -19.32
CA PRO A 141 -7.67 3.70 -19.09
C PRO A 141 -8.77 4.02 -20.12
N ALA A 142 -8.72 3.44 -21.32
CA ALA A 142 -9.72 3.67 -22.37
C ALA A 142 -10.98 2.82 -22.16
N THR A 143 -10.79 1.55 -21.82
CA THR A 143 -11.88 0.55 -21.76
C THR A 143 -12.28 0.15 -20.33
N LEU A 144 -11.46 0.48 -19.34
CA LEU A 144 -11.52 -0.04 -17.96
C LEU A 144 -11.47 -1.57 -17.87
N GLN A 145 -10.92 -2.23 -18.89
CA GLN A 145 -10.71 -3.67 -18.88
C GLN A 145 -9.48 -4.03 -18.03
N VAL A 146 -9.59 -5.14 -17.33
CA VAL A 146 -8.51 -5.73 -16.55
C VAL A 146 -7.59 -6.53 -17.47
N HIS A 147 -6.29 -6.25 -17.40
CA HIS A 147 -5.25 -7.02 -18.06
C HIS A 147 -4.36 -7.69 -17.02
N LEU A 148 -3.94 -8.91 -17.31
CA LEU A 148 -3.09 -9.69 -16.42
C LEU A 148 -1.71 -9.86 -17.04
N HIS A 149 -0.69 -9.79 -16.20
CA HIS A 149 0.65 -10.18 -16.58
C HIS A 149 0.69 -11.71 -16.85
N PRO A 150 1.38 -12.19 -17.90
CA PRO A 150 1.38 -13.62 -18.28
C PRO A 150 1.75 -14.60 -17.16
N ARG A 151 2.55 -14.16 -16.19
CA ARG A 151 2.90 -14.91 -14.97
C ARG A 151 1.68 -15.36 -14.13
N LEU A 152 0.52 -14.71 -14.27
CA LEU A 152 -0.69 -15.07 -13.55
C LEU A 152 -1.52 -16.17 -14.23
N HIS A 153 -1.17 -16.55 -15.47
CA HIS A 153 -1.93 -17.53 -16.22
C HIS A 153 -1.90 -18.91 -15.54
N GLY A 154 -3.06 -19.53 -15.39
CA GLY A 154 -3.21 -20.82 -14.72
C GLY A 154 -3.16 -20.78 -13.19
N LEU A 155 -3.01 -19.58 -12.59
CA LEU A 155 -3.00 -19.41 -11.12
C LEU A 155 -4.37 -19.04 -10.53
N GLY A 156 -5.44 -19.15 -11.33
CA GLY A 156 -6.82 -18.92 -10.89
C GLY A 156 -7.31 -17.46 -11.00
N TYR A 157 -6.53 -16.58 -11.64
CA TYR A 157 -6.93 -15.19 -11.89
C TYR A 157 -7.47 -14.97 -13.32
N ASP A 158 -7.35 -15.96 -14.20
CA ASP A 158 -7.71 -15.87 -15.63
C ASP A 158 -9.14 -15.38 -15.86
N ALA A 159 -10.06 -15.74 -14.98
CA ALA A 159 -11.45 -15.30 -15.03
C ALA A 159 -11.62 -13.76 -14.97
N PHE A 160 -10.64 -13.03 -14.43
CA PHE A 160 -10.67 -11.56 -14.33
C PHE A 160 -10.11 -10.87 -15.56
N ALA A 161 -9.35 -11.57 -16.42
CA ALA A 161 -8.83 -10.98 -17.65
C ALA A 161 -9.99 -10.53 -18.57
N GLY A 162 -9.90 -9.31 -19.09
CA GLY A 162 -10.91 -8.71 -19.95
C GLY A 162 -12.18 -8.24 -19.24
N GLN A 163 -12.31 -8.45 -17.91
CA GLN A 163 -13.46 -7.90 -17.19
C GLN A 163 -13.36 -6.38 -17.11
N VAL A 164 -14.49 -5.71 -17.35
CA VAL A 164 -14.63 -4.26 -17.15
C VAL A 164 -14.93 -3.98 -15.68
N LEU A 165 -14.26 -2.97 -15.11
CA LEU A 165 -14.50 -2.56 -13.73
C LEU A 165 -15.98 -2.24 -13.47
N ALA A 166 -16.47 -2.66 -12.31
CA ALA A 166 -17.85 -2.44 -11.88
C ALA A 166 -18.09 -1.00 -11.37
N CYS A 167 -17.86 0.01 -12.19
CA CYS A 167 -18.08 1.41 -11.84
C CYS A 167 -18.38 2.31 -13.05
N ASN A 168 -18.91 3.51 -12.78
CA ASN A 168 -18.96 4.58 -13.77
C ASN A 168 -17.53 5.12 -14.04
N PRO A 169 -17.09 5.24 -15.31
CA PRO A 169 -15.77 5.80 -15.64
C PRO A 169 -15.48 7.17 -15.02
N HIS A 170 -16.50 8.02 -14.81
CA HIS A 170 -16.32 9.33 -14.19
C HIS A 170 -15.93 9.27 -12.70
N HIS A 171 -16.02 8.11 -12.07
CA HIS A 171 -15.59 7.92 -10.68
C HIS A 171 -14.07 7.80 -10.52
N LEU A 172 -13.33 7.61 -11.61
CA LEU A 172 -11.88 7.36 -11.62
C LEU A 172 -11.15 8.47 -12.38
N SER A 173 -9.95 8.82 -11.93
CA SER A 173 -9.07 9.72 -12.69
C SER A 173 -8.45 8.98 -13.87
N ARG A 174 -8.71 9.49 -15.07
CA ARG A 174 -8.14 8.96 -16.30
C ARG A 174 -6.62 9.11 -16.31
N GLU A 175 -6.12 10.26 -15.87
CA GLU A 175 -4.69 10.59 -15.85
C GLU A 175 -3.93 9.67 -14.89
N ALA A 176 -4.52 9.36 -13.73
CA ALA A 176 -3.94 8.40 -12.79
C ALA A 176 -3.87 7.00 -13.40
N LEU A 177 -4.97 6.55 -14.05
CA LEU A 177 -4.99 5.26 -14.74
C LEU A 177 -3.98 5.19 -15.87
N GLU A 178 -3.83 6.24 -16.69
CA GLU A 178 -2.84 6.30 -17.76
C GLU A 178 -1.41 6.18 -17.22
N SER A 179 -1.07 6.91 -16.16
CA SER A 179 0.24 6.79 -15.52
C SER A 179 0.47 5.39 -14.97
N ARG A 180 -0.52 4.78 -14.31
CA ARG A 180 -0.41 3.44 -13.73
C ARG A 180 -0.34 2.36 -14.79
N TRP A 181 -1.09 2.52 -15.88
CA TRP A 181 -1.09 1.65 -17.04
C TRP A 181 0.29 1.57 -17.71
N GLY A 182 0.99 2.71 -17.81
CA GLY A 182 2.36 2.73 -18.30
C GLY A 182 3.34 1.87 -17.48
N LEU A 183 3.18 1.83 -16.15
CA LEU A 183 4.00 0.97 -15.28
C LEU A 183 3.70 -0.52 -15.52
N PHE A 184 2.42 -0.88 -15.62
CA PHE A 184 2.00 -2.23 -15.98
C PHE A 184 2.57 -2.66 -17.34
N GLN A 185 2.46 -1.80 -18.37
CA GLN A 185 3.00 -2.09 -19.70
C GLN A 185 4.53 -2.26 -19.70
N ALA A 186 5.25 -1.45 -18.92
CA ALA A 186 6.70 -1.57 -18.77
C ALA A 186 7.11 -2.88 -18.07
N ASN A 187 6.23 -3.44 -17.25
CA ASN A 187 6.44 -4.72 -16.55
C ASN A 187 6.04 -5.94 -17.40
N LEU A 188 5.40 -5.75 -18.57
CA LEU A 188 5.08 -6.86 -19.46
C LEU A 188 6.37 -7.43 -20.09
N PRO A 189 6.44 -8.75 -20.32
CA PRO A 189 7.57 -9.32 -21.02
C PRO A 189 7.63 -8.76 -22.44
N ALA A 190 8.82 -8.38 -22.90
CA ALA A 190 9.04 -8.10 -24.31
C ALA A 190 8.54 -9.31 -25.13
N VAL A 191 7.75 -9.04 -26.17
CA VAL A 191 7.09 -10.03 -27.03
C VAL A 191 8.01 -11.24 -27.27
N GLY A 192 7.68 -12.40 -26.68
CA GLY A 192 8.56 -13.57 -26.66
C GLY A 192 8.32 -14.59 -25.54
N PHE A 193 7.36 -14.38 -24.61
CA PHE A 193 7.06 -15.35 -23.57
C PHE A 193 6.21 -16.51 -24.12
N ALA A 194 6.87 -17.57 -24.60
CA ALA A 194 6.23 -18.86 -24.77
C ALA A 194 5.95 -19.45 -23.37
N PRO A 195 4.71 -19.86 -23.05
CA PRO A 195 4.45 -20.56 -21.79
C PRO A 195 5.29 -21.84 -21.77
N ARG A 196 6.04 -22.07 -20.68
CA ARG A 196 6.74 -23.34 -20.51
C ARG A 196 5.69 -24.44 -20.45
N GLY A 197 5.75 -25.31 -21.45
CA GLY A 197 4.86 -26.45 -21.60
C GLY A 197 4.88 -27.37 -20.38
N GLU A 198 3.71 -27.94 -20.14
CA GLU A 198 3.46 -29.09 -19.30
C GLU A 198 4.39 -30.26 -19.69
N ALA A 199 4.87 -30.97 -18.67
CA ALA A 199 5.45 -32.30 -18.77
C ALA A 199 4.85 -33.18 -17.67
#